data_AF-A0ABD7ZLU2-F1
#
_entry.id   AF-A0ABD7ZLU2-F1
#
_cell.length_a   1.000
_cell.length_b   1.000
_cell.length_c   1.000
_cell.angle_alpha   90.00
_cell.angle_beta   90.00
_cell.angle_gamma   90.00
#
_symmetry.space_group_name_H-M   'P 1'
#
loop_
_entity.id
_entity.type
_entity.pdbx_description
1 polymer ?
#
loop_
_entity_poly.entity_id
_entity_poly.type
_entity_poly.pdbx_seq_one_letter_code
_entity_poly.pdbx_strand_id
1 'polypeptide(L)'
;MNNLQQAVKEIIEDNGGIEFAEEVLKYGCQSGIVTELIHYTDTHKWFNTYYKEIMELKDNYENMTGEDLYHQGDLKNWYAWFSFEETVLQLYSY
;
A
#
# COMPACT_ATOMS: atom_id res chain seq x y z
N MET A 1 -6.77 8.32 -11.53
CA MET A 1 -5.77 7.43 -10.90
C MET A 1 -4.50 8.24 -10.69
N ASN A 2 -4.02 8.35 -9.45
CA ASN A 2 -2.75 9.04 -9.15
C ASN A 2 -1.56 8.09 -9.38
N ASN A 3 -0.32 8.57 -9.18
CA ASN A 3 0.88 7.77 -9.45
C ASN A 3 0.98 6.54 -8.54
N LEU A 4 0.58 6.68 -7.27
CA LEU A 4 0.53 5.57 -6.31
C LEU A 4 -0.42 4.47 -6.79
N GLN A 5 -1.65 4.83 -7.16
CA GLN A 5 -2.66 3.89 -7.66
C GLN A 5 -2.22 3.22 -8.96
N GLN A 6 -1.56 3.95 -9.87
CA GLN A 6 -1.02 3.37 -11.09
C GLN A 6 0.08 2.35 -10.78
N ALA A 7 1.01 2.67 -9.89
CA ALA A 7 2.10 1.76 -9.50
C ALA A 7 1.58 0.50 -8.81
N VAL A 8 0.61 0.64 -7.89
CA VAL A 8 -0.03 -0.52 -7.24
C VAL A 8 -0.74 -1.38 -8.28
N LYS A 9 -1.50 -0.77 -9.19
CA LYS A 9 -2.16 -1.50 -10.28
C LYS A 9 -1.15 -2.29 -11.12
N GLU A 10 -0.06 -1.66 -11.56
CA GLU A 10 0.99 -2.33 -12.35
C GLU A 10 1.57 -3.54 -11.61
N ILE A 11 1.93 -3.38 -10.33
CA ILE A 11 2.45 -4.49 -9.51
C ILE A 11 1.41 -5.62 -9.40
N ILE A 12 0.14 -5.29 -9.15
CA ILE A 12 -0.91 -6.31 -9.04
C ILE A 12 -1.10 -7.07 -10.36
N GLU A 13 -1.23 -6.36 -11.48
CA GLU A 13 -1.43 -7.00 -12.78
C GLU A 13 -0.22 -7.86 -13.20
N ASP A 14 1.00 -7.40 -12.94
CA ASP A 14 2.24 -8.13 -13.25
C ASP A 14 2.41 -9.41 -12.40
N ASN A 15 1.81 -9.46 -11.20
CA ASN A 15 1.90 -10.58 -10.27
C ASN A 15 0.67 -11.52 -10.29
N GLY A 16 -0.27 -11.34 -11.22
CA GLY A 16 -1.41 -12.26 -11.40
C GLY A 16 -2.80 -11.62 -11.30
N GLY A 17 -2.87 -10.28 -11.24
CA GLY A 17 -4.13 -9.53 -11.28
C GLY A 17 -4.99 -9.78 -10.04
N ILE A 18 -6.29 -10.01 -10.25
CA ILE A 18 -7.29 -10.11 -9.17
C ILE A 18 -6.94 -11.22 -8.16
N GLU A 19 -6.47 -12.38 -8.60
CA GLU A 19 -6.11 -13.47 -7.68
C GLU A 19 -4.99 -13.06 -6.72
N PHE A 20 -3.98 -12.34 -7.23
CA PHE A 20 -2.90 -11.80 -6.42
C PHE A 20 -3.38 -10.67 -5.49
N ALA A 21 -4.30 -9.81 -5.96
CA ALA A 21 -4.92 -8.79 -5.11
C ALA A 21 -5.67 -9.42 -3.93
N GLU A 22 -6.42 -10.50 -4.15
CA GLU A 22 -7.11 -11.25 -3.09
C GLU A 22 -6.11 -11.84 -2.07
N GLU A 23 -4.97 -12.37 -2.52
CA GLU A 23 -3.91 -12.84 -1.63
C GLU A 23 -3.32 -11.72 -0.79
N VAL A 24 -3.06 -10.55 -1.39
CA VAL A 24 -2.57 -9.37 -0.67
C VAL A 24 -3.60 -8.92 0.38
N LEU A 25 -4.88 -8.83 0.04
CA LEU A 25 -5.92 -8.42 1.00
C LEU A 25 -6.14 -9.44 2.11
N LYS A 26 -5.93 -10.73 1.83
CA LYS A 26 -6.14 -11.80 2.81
C LYS A 26 -4.98 -11.99 3.77
N TYR A 27 -3.74 -11.88 3.27
CA TYR A 27 -2.54 -12.21 4.05
C TYR A 27 -1.65 -11.01 4.37
N GLY A 28 -1.85 -9.88 3.67
CA GLY A 28 -1.15 -8.62 3.90
C GLY A 28 0.37 -8.72 3.81
N CYS A 29 1.03 -7.78 4.50
CA CYS A 29 2.49 -7.64 4.59
C CYS A 29 3.23 -8.87 5.15
N GLN A 30 2.54 -9.79 5.85
CA GLN A 30 3.18 -10.95 6.48
C GLN A 30 3.51 -12.08 5.50
N SER A 31 2.92 -12.04 4.31
CA SER A 31 3.04 -13.10 3.31
C SER A 31 4.35 -13.05 2.52
N GLY A 32 5.02 -11.88 2.47
CA GLY A 32 6.24 -11.68 1.69
C GLY A 32 6.03 -11.80 0.18
N ILE A 33 4.79 -11.80 -0.31
CA ILE A 33 4.46 -12.04 -1.72
C ILE A 33 4.68 -10.82 -2.62
N VAL A 34 4.69 -9.60 -2.04
CA VAL A 34 4.93 -8.37 -2.79
C VAL A 34 6.43 -8.10 -2.85
N THR A 35 7.07 -8.67 -3.87
CA THR A 35 8.54 -8.66 -3.98
C THR A 35 9.16 -7.27 -4.07
N GLU A 36 8.38 -6.31 -4.55
CA GLU A 36 8.72 -4.89 -4.73
C GLU A 36 8.81 -4.12 -3.41
N LEU A 37 8.37 -4.73 -2.29
CA LEU A 37 8.34 -4.14 -0.95
C LEU A 37 8.99 -5.05 0.12
N ILE A 38 9.74 -6.09 -0.27
CA ILE A 38 10.34 -7.06 0.66
C ILE A 38 11.42 -6.43 1.56
N HIS A 39 12.28 -5.56 1.04
CA HIS A 39 13.35 -4.96 1.82
C HIS A 39 12.99 -3.58 2.35
N TYR A 40 13.52 -3.22 3.53
CA TYR A 40 13.36 -1.87 4.09
C TYR A 40 13.83 -0.77 3.14
N THR A 41 14.85 -1.03 2.32
CA THR A 41 15.30 -0.07 1.29
C THR A 41 14.22 0.18 0.25
N ASP A 42 13.43 -0.83 -0.10
CA ASP A 42 12.37 -0.74 -1.08
C ASP A 42 11.16 -0.01 -0.50
N THR A 43 10.76 -0.35 0.74
CA THR A 43 9.67 0.36 1.43
C THR A 43 10.01 1.84 1.70
N HIS A 44 11.27 2.14 2.01
CA HIS A 44 11.74 3.53 2.14
C HIS A 44 11.71 4.26 0.80
N LYS A 45 12.14 3.61 -0.29
CA LYS A 45 12.11 4.18 -1.63
C LYS A 45 10.67 4.43 -2.08
N TRP A 46 9.77 3.48 -1.85
CA TRP A 46 8.34 3.60 -2.12
C TRP A 46 7.75 4.81 -1.41
N PHE A 47 7.95 4.89 -0.09
CA PHE A 47 7.45 6.01 0.70
C PHE A 47 7.98 7.36 0.19
N ASN A 48 9.28 7.47 -0.09
CA ASN A 48 9.84 8.73 -0.59
C ASN A 48 9.30 9.09 -1.98
N THR A 49 9.05 8.10 -2.83
CA THR A 49 8.59 8.30 -4.21
C THR A 49 7.15 8.79 -4.26
N TYR A 50 6.28 8.20 -3.44
CA TYR A 50 4.83 8.49 -3.44
C TYR A 50 4.38 9.26 -2.19
N TYR A 51 5.31 9.94 -1.52
CA TYR A 51 5.08 10.58 -0.21
C TYR A 51 3.79 11.40 -0.18
N LYS A 52 3.58 12.24 -1.19
CA LYS A 52 2.43 13.14 -1.23
C LYS A 52 1.11 12.36 -1.29
N GLU A 53 1.00 11.42 -2.22
CA GLU A 53 -0.18 10.57 -2.39
C GLU A 53 -0.44 9.69 -1.16
N ILE A 54 0.61 9.21 -0.49
CA ILE A 54 0.51 8.44 0.75
C ILE A 54 -0.06 9.28 1.89
N MET A 55 0.42 10.53 2.04
CA MET A 55 -0.09 11.42 3.09
C MET A 55 -1.53 11.86 2.80
N GLU A 56 -1.88 12.13 1.54
CA GLU A 56 -3.27 12.39 1.15
C GLU A 56 -4.18 11.18 1.43
N LEU A 57 -3.69 9.96 1.16
CA LEU A 57 -4.42 8.72 1.45
C LEU A 57 -4.65 8.52 2.96
N LYS A 58 -3.61 8.78 3.78
CA LYS A 58 -3.71 8.75 5.24
C LYS A 58 -4.78 9.74 5.72
N ASP A 59 -4.70 11.01 5.30
CA ASP A 59 -5.63 12.04 5.75
C ASP A 59 -7.07 11.69 5.34
N ASN A 60 -7.27 11.14 4.14
CA ASN A 60 -8.58 10.66 3.70
C ASN A 60 -9.09 9.50 4.58
N TYR A 61 -8.23 8.53 4.88
CA TYR A 61 -8.55 7.40 5.75
C TYR A 61 -8.99 7.89 7.14
N GLU A 62 -8.19 8.75 7.78
CA GLU A 62 -8.50 9.30 9.11
C GLU A 62 -9.80 10.10 9.12
N ASN A 63 -10.06 10.89 8.07
CA ASN A 63 -11.32 11.63 7.92
C ASN A 63 -12.53 10.69 7.74
N MET A 64 -12.35 9.54 7.09
CA MET A 64 -13.42 8.57 6.85
C MET A 64 -13.73 7.71 8.08
N THR A 65 -12.72 7.30 8.84
CA THR A 65 -12.87 6.45 10.02
C THR A 65 -13.11 7.24 11.30
N GLY A 66 -12.66 8.50 11.34
CA GLY A 66 -12.61 9.32 12.56
C GLY A 66 -11.48 8.91 13.52
N GLU A 67 -10.56 8.04 13.09
CA GLU A 67 -9.44 7.55 13.88
C GLU A 67 -8.11 7.99 13.27
N ASP A 68 -7.23 8.54 14.10
CA ASP A 68 -5.86 8.88 13.72
C ASP A 68 -5.03 7.61 13.44
N LEU A 69 -4.30 7.63 12.33
CA LEU A 69 -3.50 6.52 11.86
C LEU A 69 -2.06 6.67 12.37
N TYR A 70 -1.75 5.97 13.46
CA TYR A 70 -0.43 5.96 14.07
C TYR A 70 0.43 4.80 13.56
N HIS A 71 1.52 5.14 12.88
CA HIS A 71 2.54 4.16 12.50
C HIS A 71 3.14 3.42 13.71
N GLN A 72 3.50 2.16 13.50
CA GLN A 72 4.25 1.35 14.46
C GLN A 72 5.63 1.02 13.90
N GLY A 73 6.68 1.22 14.70
CA GLY A 73 8.05 0.92 14.29
C GLY A 73 8.59 1.91 13.25
N ASP A 74 9.19 1.39 12.18
CA ASP A 74 9.75 2.22 11.11
C ASP A 74 8.64 2.91 10.30
N LEU A 75 8.61 4.24 10.36
CA LEU A 75 7.59 5.08 9.75
C LEU A 75 7.41 4.80 8.26
N LYS A 76 8.51 4.78 7.50
CA LYS A 76 8.44 4.67 6.03
C LYS A 76 7.98 3.29 5.61
N ASN A 77 8.48 2.26 6.28
CA ASN A 77 8.04 0.90 6.09
C ASN A 77 6.55 0.75 6.36
N TRP A 78 6.10 1.27 7.50
CA TRP A 78 4.72 1.15 7.92
C TRP A 78 3.78 1.85 6.93
N TYR A 79 4.07 3.10 6.56
CA TYR A 79 3.25 3.84 5.60
C TYR A 79 3.34 3.31 4.17
N ALA A 80 4.46 2.69 3.78
CA ALA A 80 4.54 2.01 2.48
C ALA A 80 3.55 0.85 2.40
N TRP A 81 3.54 -0.03 3.41
CA TRP A 81 2.60 -1.15 3.46
C TRP A 81 1.15 -0.71 3.58
N PHE A 82 0.85 0.24 4.49
CA PHE A 82 -0.48 0.84 4.58
C PHE A 82 -0.94 1.37 3.22
N SER A 83 -0.09 2.15 2.53
CA SER A 83 -0.46 2.73 1.26
C SER A 83 -0.69 1.70 0.16
N PHE A 84 0.07 0.61 0.17
CA PHE A 84 -0.07 -0.46 -0.81
C PHE A 84 -1.38 -1.20 -0.57
N GLU A 85 -1.60 -1.71 0.64
CA GLU A 85 -2.77 -2.52 1.01
C GLU A 85 -4.07 -1.75 0.85
N GLU A 86 -4.14 -0.51 1.35
CA GLU A 86 -5.33 0.34 1.22
C GLU A 86 -5.63 0.69 -0.25
N THR A 87 -4.59 0.88 -1.06
CA THR A 87 -4.78 1.12 -2.49
C THR A 87 -5.28 -0.14 -3.22
N VAL A 88 -4.77 -1.32 -2.86
CA VAL A 88 -5.28 -2.60 -3.39
C VAL A 88 -6.76 -2.74 -3.03
N LEU A 89 -7.13 -2.44 -1.78
CA LEU A 89 -8.52 -2.49 -1.32
C LEU A 89 -9.40 -1.58 -2.19
N GLN A 90 -9.02 -0.31 -2.35
CA GLN A 90 -9.79 0.66 -3.15
C GLN A 90 -9.95 0.27 -4.63
N LEU A 91 -8.97 -0.43 -5.20
CA LEU A 91 -8.98 -0.79 -6.62
C LEU A 91 -9.63 -2.14 -6.90
N TYR A 92 -9.58 -3.08 -5.95
CA TYR A 92 -9.91 -4.50 -6.20
C TYR A 92 -10.95 -5.09 -5.21
N SER A 93 -11.41 -4.37 -4.19
CA SER A 93 -12.54 -4.82 -3.38
C SER A 93 -13.87 -4.55 -4.10
N TYR A 94 -14.66 -5.60 -4.32
CA TYR A 94 -16.01 -5.55 -4.94
C TYR A 94 -17.09 -5.96 -3.93
#